data_AF-A0A9Q8WNI6-F1
#
_entry.id   AF-A0A9Q8WNI6-F1
#
_cell.length_a   1.000
_cell.length_b   1.000
_cell.length_c   1.000
_cell.angle_alpha   90.00
_cell.angle_beta   90.00
_cell.angle_gamma   90.00
#
_symmetry.space_group_name_H-M   'P 1'
#
loop_
_entity.id
_entity.type
_entity.pdbx_description
1 polymer ?
#
loop_
_entity_poly.entity_id
_entity_poly.type
_entity_poly.pdbx_seq_one_letter_code
_entity_poly.pdbx_strand_id
1 'polypeptide(L)'
;MSKRGATVADQVVKLIVGAGQASPSPPVGPALGSKGVKSMDFCKEFNARTAHIITGTPMPCRVTVRGDRSFHFDIRTPHTSWLLLNAAEVPVGKKGKRKGATNPGKETVGTVSLKHVYEIAKIKQTEMRLSGLSLEAICRSVIYQCKSIGINVRIETRRRYHSRQEALYDENLNRQAKAEHGMLHAPQKFQLSSDVEYMSRFEAKSVLTLLLAHDSASTPTNQEIMTKCQLLHACLSKSPGGLDHGPPELCMSN
;
A
#
# COMPACT_ATOMS: atom_id res chain seq x y z
N MET A 1 -17.66 -49.38 28.33
CA MET A 1 -17.88 -47.91 28.36
C MET A 1 -16.93 -47.26 27.37
N SER A 2 -17.36 -47.08 26.12
CA SER A 2 -16.56 -46.41 25.09
C SER A 2 -16.53 -44.92 25.41
N LYS A 3 -15.36 -44.38 25.79
CA LYS A 3 -15.14 -42.94 25.93
C LYS A 3 -15.37 -42.33 24.54
N ARG A 4 -16.51 -41.65 24.38
CA ARG A 4 -16.79 -40.77 23.24
C ARG A 4 -15.53 -39.93 22.96
N GLY A 5 -15.02 -40.03 21.74
CA GLY A 5 -13.80 -39.34 21.32
C GLY A 5 -13.91 -37.85 21.63
N ALA A 6 -13.09 -37.39 22.57
CA ALA A 6 -12.92 -35.97 22.80
C ALA A 6 -12.24 -35.40 21.54
N THR A 7 -12.96 -34.58 20.78
CA THR A 7 -12.38 -33.85 19.65
C THR A 7 -11.25 -32.98 20.19
N VAL A 8 -10.01 -33.39 19.94
CA VAL A 8 -8.82 -32.66 20.41
C VAL A 8 -8.83 -31.30 19.73
N ALA A 9 -8.89 -30.22 20.51
CA ALA A 9 -8.93 -28.86 19.99
C ALA A 9 -7.62 -28.52 19.25
N ASP A 10 -7.76 -27.85 18.10
CA ASP A 10 -6.64 -27.39 17.30
C ASP A 10 -5.78 -26.39 18.08
N GLN A 11 -4.47 -26.59 18.09
CA GLN A 11 -3.51 -25.70 18.75
C GLN A 11 -2.89 -24.75 17.74
N VAL A 12 -2.85 -23.46 18.06
CA VAL A 12 -2.29 -22.42 17.17
C VAL A 12 -0.98 -21.90 17.73
N VAL A 13 0.09 -22.00 16.93
CA VAL A 13 1.42 -21.45 17.23
C VAL A 13 1.67 -20.25 16.31
N LYS A 14 2.05 -19.12 16.89
CA LYS A 14 2.43 -17.90 16.14
C LYS A 14 3.95 -17.80 16.10
N LEU A 15 4.52 -17.74 14.91
CA LEU A 15 5.96 -17.65 14.67
C LEU A 15 6.28 -16.43 13.81
N ILE A 16 7.48 -15.88 13.97
CA ILE A 16 8.05 -14.89 13.05
C ILE A 16 9.35 -15.46 12.55
N VAL A 17 9.45 -15.68 11.25
CA VAL A 17 10.59 -16.34 10.60
C VAL A 17 11.05 -15.50 9.41
N GLY A 18 12.35 -15.40 9.20
CA GLY A 18 12.90 -14.72 8.03
C GLY A 18 12.58 -15.51 6.75
N ALA A 19 12.12 -14.82 5.70
CA ALA A 19 11.91 -15.41 4.38
C ALA A 19 13.18 -16.15 3.89
N GLY A 20 13.02 -17.38 3.41
CA GLY A 20 14.11 -18.23 2.93
C GLY A 20 15.16 -18.63 3.98
N GLN A 21 14.92 -18.36 5.27
CA GLN A 21 15.88 -18.58 6.37
C GLN A 21 15.26 -19.39 7.53
N ALA A 22 14.23 -20.20 7.27
CA ALA A 22 13.70 -21.11 8.29
C ALA A 22 14.68 -22.26 8.54
N SER A 23 15.06 -22.43 9.80
CA SER A 23 15.89 -23.55 10.28
C SER A 23 15.26 -24.19 11.53
N PRO A 24 15.53 -25.47 11.82
CA PRO A 24 15.04 -26.15 13.02
C PRO A 24 15.71 -25.64 14.32
N SER A 25 16.56 -24.63 14.25
CA SER A 25 17.24 -24.03 15.40
C SER A 25 16.23 -23.33 16.35
N PRO A 26 16.62 -23.01 17.60
CA PRO A 26 15.79 -22.20 18.51
C PRO A 26 15.57 -20.84 17.81
N PRO A 27 14.37 -20.48 17.33
CA PRO A 27 13.06 -20.51 18.00
C PRO A 27 11.97 -21.42 17.37
N VAL A 28 12.18 -21.94 16.17
CA VAL A 28 11.17 -22.73 15.42
C VAL A 28 11.14 -24.17 15.93
N GLY A 29 12.31 -24.77 16.13
CA GLY A 29 12.47 -26.14 16.60
C GLY A 29 11.73 -26.41 17.92
N PRO A 30 12.03 -25.68 19.02
CA PRO A 30 11.35 -25.85 20.29
C PRO A 30 9.85 -25.54 20.25
N ALA A 31 9.45 -24.48 19.52
CA ALA A 31 8.06 -24.05 19.46
C ALA A 31 7.15 -25.09 18.79
N LEU A 32 7.58 -25.68 17.66
CA LEU A 32 6.83 -26.72 16.96
C LEU A 32 7.03 -28.12 17.57
N GLY A 33 8.25 -28.41 18.04
CA GLY A 33 8.59 -29.69 18.66
C GLY A 33 7.81 -29.95 19.94
N SER A 34 7.58 -28.92 20.77
CA SER A 34 6.73 -29.03 21.97
C SER A 34 5.29 -29.46 21.66
N LYS A 35 4.84 -29.29 20.42
CA LYS A 35 3.50 -29.65 19.93
C LYS A 35 3.48 -30.96 19.13
N GLY A 36 4.62 -31.65 19.05
CA GLY A 36 4.75 -32.90 18.31
C GLY A 36 4.77 -32.74 16.79
N VAL A 37 5.07 -31.54 16.28
CA VAL A 37 5.15 -31.24 14.84
C VAL A 37 6.59 -31.43 14.34
N LYS A 38 6.74 -31.99 13.14
CA LYS A 38 8.04 -32.13 12.46
C LYS A 38 8.53 -30.78 11.95
N SER A 39 9.37 -30.12 12.73
CA SER A 39 9.90 -28.78 12.41
C SER A 39 10.68 -28.74 11.08
N MET A 40 11.35 -29.83 10.68
CA MET A 40 12.10 -29.90 9.42
C MET A 40 11.21 -29.78 8.19
N ASP A 41 10.04 -30.40 8.20
CA ASP A 41 9.10 -30.38 7.07
C ASP A 41 8.53 -28.97 6.91
N PHE A 42 8.19 -28.32 8.03
CA PHE A 42 7.82 -26.90 8.05
C PHE A 42 8.92 -26.00 7.46
N CYS A 43 10.18 -26.16 7.88
CA CYS A 43 11.28 -25.32 7.38
C CYS A 43 11.47 -25.43 5.87
N LYS A 44 11.39 -26.64 5.31
CA LYS A 44 11.50 -26.87 3.86
C LYS A 44 10.36 -26.22 3.09
N GLU A 45 9.13 -26.46 3.52
CA GLU A 45 7.95 -25.92 2.84
C GLU A 45 7.87 -24.39 2.96
N PHE A 46 8.22 -23.83 4.12
CA PHE A 46 8.27 -22.39 4.33
C PHE A 46 9.32 -21.72 3.44
N ASN A 47 10.54 -22.27 3.35
CA ASN A 47 11.59 -21.71 2.50
C ASN A 47 11.23 -21.79 1.01
N ALA A 48 10.60 -22.88 0.57
CA ALA A 48 10.12 -23.02 -0.80
C ALA A 48 9.03 -21.96 -1.14
N ARG A 49 8.05 -21.78 -0.26
CA ARG A 49 6.99 -20.78 -0.44
C ARG A 49 7.49 -19.34 -0.38
N THR A 50 8.56 -19.07 0.39
CA THR A 50 9.11 -17.70 0.57
C THR A 50 10.31 -17.38 -0.32
N ALA A 51 10.71 -18.28 -1.23
CA ALA A 51 11.89 -18.11 -2.08
C ALA A 51 11.85 -16.88 -3.02
N HIS A 52 10.64 -16.41 -3.37
CA HIS A 52 10.44 -15.23 -4.21
C HIS A 52 10.51 -13.90 -3.44
N ILE A 53 10.56 -13.95 -2.11
CA ILE A 53 10.60 -12.78 -1.23
C ILE A 53 12.05 -12.52 -0.84
N ILE A 54 12.40 -11.24 -0.65
CA ILE A 54 13.74 -10.82 -0.21
C ILE A 54 14.13 -11.60 1.06
N THR A 55 15.24 -12.32 0.97
CA THR A 55 15.77 -13.17 2.05
C THR A 55 15.92 -12.39 3.35
N GLY A 56 15.49 -13.00 4.46
CA GLY A 56 15.57 -12.38 5.79
C GLY A 56 14.45 -11.39 6.12
N THR A 57 13.51 -11.14 5.20
CA THR A 57 12.29 -10.39 5.50
C THR A 57 11.49 -11.09 6.62
N PRO A 58 11.12 -10.42 7.73
CA PRO A 58 10.41 -11.05 8.83
C PRO A 58 8.96 -11.34 8.43
N MET A 59 8.65 -12.62 8.23
CA MET A 59 7.34 -13.12 7.83
C MET A 59 6.63 -13.76 9.03
N PRO A 60 5.47 -13.23 9.45
CA PRO A 60 4.64 -13.86 10.46
C PRO A 60 3.97 -15.10 9.89
N CYS A 61 4.02 -16.20 10.63
CA CYS A 61 3.41 -17.46 10.25
C CYS A 61 2.48 -17.94 11.35
N ARG A 62 1.27 -18.36 10.99
CA ARG A 62 0.32 -19.00 11.90
C ARG A 62 0.29 -20.48 11.59
N VAL A 63 0.79 -21.31 12.50
CA VAL A 63 0.78 -22.77 12.38
C VAL A 63 -0.36 -23.31 13.21
N THR A 64 -1.28 -24.03 12.58
CA THR A 64 -2.38 -24.75 13.22
C THR A 64 -2.02 -26.22 13.28
N VAL A 65 -1.98 -26.77 14.49
CA VAL A 65 -1.67 -28.17 14.79
C VAL A 65 -2.97 -28.87 15.14
N ARG A 66 -3.31 -29.91 14.39
CA ARG A 66 -4.51 -30.72 14.61
C ARG A 66 -4.22 -31.84 15.61
N GLY A 67 -5.27 -32.49 16.12
CA GLY A 67 -5.17 -33.58 17.09
C GLY A 67 -4.38 -34.81 16.62
N ASP A 68 -4.30 -35.02 15.31
CA ASP A 68 -3.51 -36.08 14.66
C ASP A 68 -2.01 -35.71 14.48
N ARG A 69 -1.57 -34.58 15.04
CA ARG A 69 -0.24 -33.99 14.87
C ARG A 69 0.07 -33.57 13.42
N SER A 70 -0.93 -33.57 12.53
CA SER A 70 -0.80 -32.87 11.26
C SER A 70 -0.79 -31.38 11.51
N PHE A 71 -0.10 -30.64 10.63
CA PHE A 71 -0.01 -29.20 10.72
C PHE A 71 -0.40 -28.56 9.40
N HIS A 72 -1.02 -27.40 9.49
CA HIS A 72 -1.24 -26.50 8.37
C HIS A 72 -0.74 -25.12 8.77
N PHE A 73 -0.12 -24.39 7.85
CA PHE A 73 0.37 -23.06 8.16
C PHE A 73 0.00 -22.05 7.08
N ASP A 74 -0.27 -20.84 7.56
CA ASP A 74 -0.58 -19.66 6.75
C ASP A 74 0.55 -18.64 6.93
N ILE A 75 1.17 -18.27 5.81
CA ILE A 75 2.23 -17.25 5.76
C ILE A 75 1.55 -15.91 5.53
N ARG A 76 1.73 -14.98 6.46
CA ARG A 76 1.19 -13.63 6.34
C ARG A 76 2.22 -12.69 5.75
N THR A 77 1.72 -11.62 5.15
CA THR A 77 2.56 -10.53 4.66
C THR A 77 3.40 -9.93 5.80
N PRO A 78 4.57 -9.34 5.50
CA PRO A 78 5.39 -8.68 6.52
C PRO A 78 4.58 -7.64 7.29
N HIS A 79 5.00 -7.38 8.53
CA HIS A 79 4.36 -6.34 9.34
C HIS A 79 4.41 -4.98 8.62
N THR A 80 3.29 -4.25 8.65
CA THR A 80 3.18 -2.93 8.02
C THR A 80 4.25 -1.99 8.54
N SER A 81 4.58 -2.07 9.85
CA SER A 81 5.65 -1.27 10.44
C SER A 81 7.02 -1.54 9.83
N TRP A 82 7.34 -2.80 9.52
CA TRP A 82 8.61 -3.15 8.88
C TRP A 82 8.65 -2.62 7.44
N LEU A 83 7.55 -2.78 6.67
CA LEU A 83 7.44 -2.25 5.30
C LEU A 83 7.56 -0.73 5.27
N LEU A 84 6.92 -0.03 6.19
CA LEU A 84 6.95 1.44 6.28
C LEU A 84 8.33 1.96 6.68
N LEU A 85 8.99 1.35 7.66
CA LEU A 85 10.35 1.73 8.06
C LEU A 85 11.38 1.45 6.96
N ASN A 86 11.10 0.45 6.11
CA ASN A 86 11.90 0.18 4.92
C ASN A 86 11.69 1.23 3.83
N ALA A 87 10.44 1.54 3.51
CA ALA A 87 10.08 2.56 2.51
C ALA A 87 10.52 3.97 2.93
N ALA A 88 10.56 4.26 4.23
CA ALA A 88 11.06 5.52 4.77
C ALA A 88 12.59 5.57 4.94
N GLU A 89 13.30 4.51 4.52
CA GLU A 89 14.77 4.41 4.58
C GLU A 89 15.38 4.70 5.97
N VAL A 90 14.65 4.36 7.03
CA VAL A 90 15.06 4.65 8.40
C VAL A 90 16.36 3.91 8.73
N PRO A 91 17.35 4.58 9.35
CA PRO A 91 18.62 3.96 9.70
C PRO A 91 18.42 2.77 10.66
N VAL A 92 19.23 1.74 10.45
CA VAL A 92 19.23 0.55 11.30
C VAL A 92 19.99 0.89 12.59
N GLY A 93 19.34 0.71 13.75
CA GLY A 93 19.98 0.98 15.02
C GLY A 93 21.02 -0.09 15.42
N LYS A 94 21.70 0.14 16.54
CA LYS A 94 22.75 -0.75 17.11
C LYS A 94 22.36 -2.23 17.27
N LYS A 95 21.06 -2.55 17.31
CA LYS A 95 20.52 -3.92 17.45
C LYS A 95 20.09 -4.55 16.13
N GLY A 96 20.48 -3.99 14.98
CA GLY A 96 20.10 -4.52 13.66
C GLY A 96 18.61 -4.34 13.32
N LYS A 97 17.89 -3.46 14.05
CA LYS A 97 16.46 -3.21 13.85
C LYS A 97 16.22 -1.74 13.60
N ARG A 98 15.33 -1.44 12.64
CA ARG A 98 14.77 -0.11 12.44
C ARG A 98 13.74 0.15 13.54
N LYS A 99 13.74 1.35 14.11
CA LYS A 99 12.82 1.76 15.19
C LYS A 99 11.99 2.95 14.70
N GLY A 100 10.70 2.97 15.05
CA GLY A 100 9.85 4.15 14.88
C GLY A 100 10.14 5.26 15.89
N ALA A 101 9.34 6.32 15.84
CA ALA A 101 9.44 7.45 16.76
C ALA A 101 9.24 6.98 18.19
N THR A 102 9.97 7.58 19.13
CA THR A 102 9.72 7.33 20.55
C THR A 102 8.46 8.09 21.00
N ASN A 103 8.28 9.31 20.49
CA ASN A 103 7.09 10.14 20.74
C ASN A 103 6.38 10.51 19.41
N PRO A 104 5.48 9.65 18.90
CA PRO A 104 4.77 9.92 17.65
C PRO A 104 3.94 11.20 17.77
N GLY A 105 4.02 12.06 16.74
CA GLY A 105 3.35 13.36 16.69
C GLY A 105 4.26 14.55 17.09
N LYS A 106 5.30 14.32 17.90
CA LYS A 106 6.35 15.32 18.17
C LYS A 106 7.60 15.06 17.34
N GLU A 107 8.00 13.80 17.25
CA GLU A 107 9.16 13.35 16.49
C GLU A 107 8.71 12.69 15.18
N THR A 108 9.46 12.96 14.11
CA THR A 108 9.28 12.28 12.83
C THR A 108 10.55 11.54 12.46
N VAL A 109 10.43 10.27 12.09
CA VAL A 109 11.57 9.39 11.78
C VAL A 109 11.86 9.33 10.29
N GLY A 110 10.85 9.60 9.46
CA GLY A 110 10.99 9.62 8.02
C GLY A 110 9.71 10.10 7.35
N THR A 111 9.76 10.17 6.03
CA THR A 111 8.63 10.56 5.20
C THR A 111 8.43 9.55 4.08
N VAL A 112 7.18 9.20 3.81
CA VAL A 112 6.79 8.30 2.71
C VAL A 112 5.83 9.02 1.78
N SER A 113 5.91 8.73 0.47
CA SER A 113 4.93 9.24 -0.49
C SER A 113 3.70 8.33 -0.57
N LEU A 114 2.58 8.87 -1.07
CA LEU A 114 1.35 8.10 -1.29
C LEU A 114 1.55 6.89 -2.23
N LYS A 115 2.48 6.99 -3.18
CA LYS A 115 2.87 5.87 -4.05
C LYS A 115 3.35 4.66 -3.24
N HIS A 116 4.23 4.87 -2.26
CA HIS A 116 4.74 3.80 -1.41
C HIS A 116 3.62 3.20 -0.53
N VAL A 117 2.71 4.04 -0.03
CA VAL A 117 1.55 3.58 0.74
C VAL A 117 0.67 2.65 -0.09
N TYR A 118 0.44 3.00 -1.35
CA TYR A 118 -0.36 2.21 -2.29
C TYR A 118 0.31 0.87 -2.65
N GLU A 119 1.62 0.88 -2.89
CA GLU A 119 2.40 -0.35 -3.14
C GLU A 119 2.38 -1.29 -1.93
N ILE A 120 2.54 -0.76 -0.71
CA ILE A 120 2.41 -1.52 0.53
C ILE A 120 1.00 -2.08 0.67
N ALA A 121 -0.02 -1.29 0.35
CA ALA A 121 -1.41 -1.75 0.41
C ALA A 121 -1.68 -2.90 -0.57
N LYS A 122 -1.16 -2.84 -1.80
CA LYS A 122 -1.22 -3.93 -2.78
C LYS A 122 -0.58 -5.21 -2.26
N ILE A 123 0.64 -5.11 -1.70
CA ILE A 123 1.33 -6.26 -1.10
C ILE A 123 0.49 -6.86 0.03
N LYS A 124 -0.12 -6.03 0.88
CA LYS A 124 -0.95 -6.51 2.00
C LYS A 124 -2.27 -7.13 1.53
N GLN A 125 -2.82 -6.65 0.42
CA GLN A 125 -4.08 -7.17 -0.13
C GLN A 125 -3.94 -8.60 -0.68
N THR A 126 -2.73 -9.06 -1.00
CA THR A 126 -2.50 -10.46 -1.40
C THR A 126 -2.71 -11.46 -0.24
N GLU A 127 -2.77 -10.99 1.01
CA GLU A 127 -3.10 -11.82 2.16
C GLU A 127 -4.59 -12.23 2.10
N MET A 128 -4.87 -13.52 2.24
CA MET A 128 -6.23 -14.08 2.17
C MET A 128 -7.23 -13.40 3.12
N ARG A 129 -6.78 -12.90 4.27
CA ARG A 129 -7.63 -12.20 5.25
C ARG A 129 -7.97 -10.76 4.84
N LEU A 130 -7.17 -10.16 3.98
CA LEU A 130 -7.30 -8.77 3.53
C LEU A 130 -7.82 -8.66 2.10
N SER A 131 -7.89 -9.76 1.35
CA SER A 131 -8.33 -9.80 -0.04
C SER A 131 -9.77 -9.29 -0.25
N GLY A 132 -10.64 -9.44 0.75
CA GLY A 132 -12.02 -8.93 0.72
C GLY A 132 -12.17 -7.43 1.02
N LEU A 133 -11.10 -6.73 1.41
CA LEU A 133 -11.14 -5.30 1.69
C LEU A 133 -10.80 -4.48 0.44
N SER A 134 -11.47 -3.33 0.30
CA SER A 134 -11.13 -2.38 -0.76
C SER A 134 -9.71 -1.84 -0.56
N LEU A 135 -9.02 -1.60 -1.67
CA LEU A 135 -7.66 -1.08 -1.64
C LEU A 135 -7.57 0.26 -0.92
N GLU A 136 -8.60 1.10 -1.04
CA GLU A 136 -8.74 2.35 -0.30
C GLU A 136 -8.76 2.14 1.22
N ALA A 137 -9.52 1.17 1.73
CA ALA A 137 -9.59 0.87 3.15
C ALA A 137 -8.23 0.40 3.71
N ILE A 138 -7.49 -0.39 2.91
CA ILE A 138 -6.14 -0.83 3.28
C ILE A 138 -5.18 0.37 3.27
N CYS A 139 -5.21 1.23 2.25
CA CYS A 139 -4.41 2.45 2.18
C CYS A 139 -4.66 3.35 3.40
N ARG A 140 -5.92 3.58 3.77
CA ARG A 140 -6.29 4.37 4.96
C ARG A 140 -5.71 3.77 6.24
N SER A 141 -5.77 2.44 6.38
CA SER A 141 -5.17 1.72 7.51
C SER A 141 -3.65 1.88 7.56
N VAL A 142 -2.97 1.84 6.41
CA VAL A 142 -1.52 2.05 6.31
C VAL A 142 -1.14 3.49 6.66
N ILE A 143 -1.90 4.49 6.19
CA ILE A 143 -1.69 5.91 6.53
C ILE A 143 -1.84 6.13 8.05
N TYR A 144 -2.84 5.52 8.66
CA TYR A 144 -3.03 5.60 10.11
C TYR A 144 -1.83 5.00 10.87
N GLN A 145 -1.31 3.87 10.39
CA GLN A 145 -0.12 3.26 10.95
C GLN A 145 1.12 4.16 10.82
N CYS A 146 1.26 4.92 9.73
CA CYS A 146 2.34 5.90 9.56
C CYS A 146 2.34 6.94 10.70
N LYS A 147 1.16 7.48 11.04
CA LYS A 147 1.01 8.43 12.15
C LYS A 147 1.46 7.84 13.48
N SER A 148 1.05 6.60 13.76
CA SER A 148 1.43 5.88 15.00
C SER A 148 2.93 5.58 15.10
N ILE A 149 3.63 5.40 13.97
CA ILE A 149 5.08 5.16 13.93
C ILE A 149 5.87 6.47 13.92
N GLY A 150 5.24 7.61 13.65
CA GLY A 150 5.93 8.90 13.46
C GLY A 150 6.55 9.03 12.07
N ILE A 151 5.91 8.46 11.05
CA ILE A 151 6.27 8.68 9.64
C ILE A 151 5.29 9.67 9.04
N ASN A 152 5.82 10.74 8.45
CA ASN A 152 4.99 11.71 7.76
C ASN A 152 4.62 11.21 6.35
N VAL A 153 3.37 11.40 5.94
CA VAL A 153 2.92 11.04 4.59
C VAL A 153 2.94 12.29 3.74
N ARG A 154 3.86 12.34 2.78
CA ARG A 154 3.94 13.45 1.82
C ARG A 154 2.76 13.35 0.86
N ILE A 155 1.79 14.24 1.08
CA ILE A 155 0.68 14.46 0.16
C ILE A 155 1.15 15.54 -0.81
N GLU A 156 1.41 15.14 -2.05
CA GLU A 156 1.73 16.12 -3.09
C GLU A 156 0.45 16.85 -3.48
N THR A 157 0.37 18.13 -3.09
CA THR A 157 -0.75 19.00 -3.46
C THR A 157 -0.78 19.13 -4.98
N ARG A 158 -1.98 19.11 -5.58
CA ARG A 158 -2.20 19.14 -7.04
C ARG A 158 -1.36 20.20 -7.79
N ARG A 159 -1.13 21.37 -7.20
CA ARG A 159 -0.26 22.43 -7.76
C ARG A 159 1.21 21.99 -7.87
N ARG A 160 1.78 21.31 -6.87
CA ARG A 160 3.17 20.84 -6.91
C ARG A 160 3.35 19.62 -7.81
N TYR A 161 2.31 18.80 -7.98
CA TYR A 161 2.35 17.66 -8.89
C TYR A 161 2.39 18.10 -10.35
N HIS A 162 1.49 18.99 -10.79
CA HIS A 162 1.47 19.48 -12.17
C HIS A 162 2.79 20.15 -12.58
N SER A 163 3.29 21.11 -11.79
CA SER A 163 4.56 21.78 -12.11
C SER A 163 5.76 20.83 -12.12
N ARG A 164 5.77 19.78 -11.28
CA ARG A 164 6.82 18.76 -11.30
C ARG A 164 6.71 17.85 -12.52
N GLN A 165 5.51 17.48 -12.94
CA GLN A 165 5.29 16.66 -14.14
C GLN A 165 5.62 17.42 -15.41
N GLU A 166 5.24 18.69 -15.51
CA GLU A 166 5.63 19.58 -16.60
C GLU A 166 7.16 19.71 -16.69
N ALA A 167 7.83 19.97 -15.57
CA ALA A 167 9.29 20.04 -15.55
C ALA A 167 10.00 18.73 -15.96
N LEU A 168 9.47 17.56 -15.54
CA LEU A 168 10.01 16.26 -15.94
C LEU A 168 9.75 15.94 -17.42
N TYR A 169 8.60 16.33 -17.94
CA TYR A 169 8.27 16.19 -19.36
C TYR A 169 9.21 17.04 -20.22
N ASP A 170 9.40 18.31 -19.85
CA ASP A 170 10.31 19.22 -20.55
C ASP A 170 11.77 18.75 -20.47
N GLU A 171 12.20 18.20 -19.33
CA GLU A 171 13.54 17.63 -19.18
C GLU A 171 13.74 16.39 -20.05
N ASN A 172 12.77 15.48 -20.10
CA ASN A 172 12.84 14.28 -20.95
C ASN A 172 12.79 14.65 -22.44
N LEU A 173 11.96 15.62 -22.83
CA LEU A 173 11.91 16.13 -24.18
C LEU A 173 13.23 16.80 -24.58
N ASN A 174 13.85 17.56 -23.68
CA ASN A 174 15.18 18.13 -23.91
C ASN A 174 16.28 17.06 -23.98
N ARG A 175 16.19 15.97 -23.21
CA ARG A 175 17.11 14.83 -23.32
C ARG A 175 16.91 14.08 -24.63
N GLN A 176 15.67 13.87 -25.06
CA GLN A 176 15.33 13.28 -26.35
C GLN A 176 15.82 14.16 -27.50
N ALA A 177 15.54 15.47 -27.48
CA ALA A 177 16.03 16.42 -28.48
C ALA A 177 17.56 16.49 -28.54
N LYS A 178 18.26 16.38 -27.41
CA LYS A 178 19.73 16.27 -27.37
C LYS A 178 20.25 14.94 -27.93
N ALA A 179 19.52 13.85 -27.71
CA ALA A 179 19.83 12.54 -28.30
C ALA A 179 19.54 12.52 -29.82
N GLU A 180 18.46 13.18 -30.25
CA GLU A 180 18.01 13.34 -31.64
C GLU A 180 18.82 14.41 -32.40
N HIS A 181 19.54 15.31 -31.72
CA HIS A 181 20.56 16.13 -32.38
C HIS A 181 21.77 15.32 -32.91
N GLY A 182 21.76 13.98 -32.73
CA GLY A 182 22.55 13.03 -33.51
C GLY A 182 21.82 12.37 -34.71
N MET A 183 20.49 12.43 -34.81
CA MET A 183 19.69 11.93 -35.95
C MET A 183 18.32 12.66 -36.02
N LEU A 184 18.11 13.43 -37.09
CA LEU A 184 16.90 14.23 -37.35
C LEU A 184 15.64 13.37 -37.49
N HIS A 185 14.78 13.29 -36.46
CA HIS A 185 13.33 13.07 -36.62
C HIS A 185 12.54 13.70 -35.47
N ALA A 186 11.35 14.22 -35.78
CA ALA A 186 10.53 15.04 -34.89
C ALA A 186 9.68 14.20 -33.90
N PRO A 187 9.49 14.65 -32.63
CA PRO A 187 8.72 13.89 -31.65
C PRO A 187 7.20 14.05 -31.88
N GLN A 188 6.49 12.92 -31.97
CA GLN A 188 5.03 12.84 -31.90
C GLN A 188 4.55 13.12 -30.47
N LYS A 189 3.55 14.01 -30.31
CA LYS A 189 2.85 14.23 -29.04
C LYS A 189 2.19 12.92 -28.57
N PHE A 190 2.72 12.34 -27.49
CA PHE A 190 2.11 11.20 -26.82
C PHE A 190 0.93 11.72 -25.96
N GLN A 191 -0.30 11.36 -26.33
CA GLN A 191 -1.48 11.59 -25.49
C GLN A 191 -1.28 10.86 -24.16
N LEU A 192 -1.23 11.61 -23.05
CA LEU A 192 -1.23 11.03 -21.71
C LEU A 192 -2.44 10.10 -21.58
N SER A 193 -2.19 8.81 -21.44
CA SER A 193 -3.21 7.80 -21.32
C SER A 193 -4.05 8.02 -20.06
N SER A 194 -5.33 7.69 -20.20
CA SER A 194 -6.45 7.79 -19.25
C SER A 194 -6.16 7.29 -17.82
N ASP A 195 -5.10 6.53 -17.59
CA ASP A 195 -4.74 5.92 -16.30
C ASP A 195 -4.20 6.95 -15.29
N VAL A 196 -3.51 8.00 -15.76
CA VAL A 196 -3.02 9.09 -14.89
C VAL A 196 -4.18 9.99 -14.43
N GLU A 197 -5.17 10.18 -15.30
CA GLU A 197 -6.37 10.94 -14.98
C GLU A 197 -7.23 10.22 -13.92
N TYR A 198 -7.27 8.88 -13.98
CA TYR A 198 -7.98 8.04 -13.03
C TYR A 198 -7.34 8.08 -11.63
N MET A 199 -6.00 8.07 -11.54
CA MET A 199 -5.29 8.31 -10.28
C MET A 199 -5.56 9.72 -9.72
N SER A 200 -5.62 10.75 -10.57
CA SER A 200 -5.91 12.13 -10.16
C SER A 200 -7.32 12.31 -9.59
N ARG A 201 -8.33 11.63 -10.17
CA ARG A 201 -9.74 11.72 -9.75
C ARG A 201 -10.01 10.94 -8.45
N PHE A 202 -9.31 9.82 -8.25
CA PHE A 202 -9.42 9.01 -7.03
C PHE A 202 -8.70 9.66 -5.83
N GLU A 203 -7.53 10.28 -6.05
CA GLU A 203 -6.73 10.90 -4.97
C GLU A 203 -7.33 12.20 -4.43
N ALA A 204 -7.98 13.02 -5.27
CA ALA A 204 -8.43 14.35 -4.83
C ALA A 204 -9.73 14.33 -4.01
N LYS A 205 -10.65 13.39 -4.27
CA LYS A 205 -11.97 13.37 -3.60
C LYS A 205 -11.97 12.59 -2.29
N SER A 206 -11.33 11.42 -2.21
CA SER A 206 -11.36 10.60 -0.99
C SER A 206 -10.39 11.14 0.06
N VAL A 207 -9.14 11.41 -0.32
CA VAL A 207 -8.06 11.74 0.62
C VAL A 207 -8.18 13.16 1.19
N LEU A 208 -8.60 14.15 0.39
CA LEU A 208 -8.77 15.54 0.84
C LEU A 208 -9.99 15.71 1.77
N THR A 209 -11.11 15.05 1.47
CA THR A 209 -12.30 15.03 2.33
C THR A 209 -12.00 14.36 3.67
N LEU A 210 -11.15 13.32 3.66
CA LEU A 210 -10.75 12.58 4.86
C LEU A 210 -9.71 13.28 5.74
N LEU A 211 -8.84 14.11 5.15
CA LEU A 211 -7.87 14.91 5.90
C LEU A 211 -8.51 16.17 6.50
N LEU A 212 -9.41 16.84 5.76
CA LEU A 212 -10.12 18.02 6.25
C LEU A 212 -11.10 17.71 7.39
N ALA A 213 -11.55 16.45 7.53
CA ALA A 213 -12.37 16.02 8.66
C ALA A 213 -11.60 15.87 9.99
N HIS A 214 -10.27 15.97 9.98
CA HIS A 214 -9.42 15.65 11.13
C HIS A 214 -8.70 16.85 11.75
N ASP A 215 -8.82 18.05 11.17
CA ASP A 215 -8.02 19.23 11.56
C ASP A 215 -8.84 20.37 12.19
N SER A 216 -10.09 20.13 12.59
CA SER A 216 -10.85 21.09 13.41
C SER A 216 -11.50 20.40 14.60
N ALA A 217 -11.26 20.95 15.79
CA ALA A 217 -12.00 20.68 17.02
C ALA A 217 -13.47 21.19 16.96
N SER A 218 -14.02 21.31 15.76
CA SER A 218 -15.42 21.62 15.46
C SER A 218 -15.83 20.73 14.29
N THR A 219 -16.82 19.87 14.54
CA THR A 219 -17.51 19.14 13.48
C THR A 219 -18.17 20.17 12.55
N PRO A 220 -17.82 20.22 11.27
CA PRO A 220 -18.50 21.12 10.34
C PRO A 220 -19.96 20.71 10.22
N THR A 221 -20.86 21.66 10.31
CA THR A 221 -22.31 21.39 10.18
C THR A 221 -22.61 20.88 8.77
N ASN A 222 -23.66 20.06 8.61
CA ASN A 222 -24.08 19.56 7.29
C ASN A 222 -24.25 20.69 6.26
N GLN A 223 -24.60 21.90 6.73
CA GLN A 223 -24.69 23.11 5.92
C GLN A 223 -23.33 23.50 5.29
N GLU A 224 -22.24 23.49 6.05
CA GLU A 224 -20.90 23.87 5.57
C GLU A 224 -20.32 22.86 4.59
N ILE A 225 -20.61 21.58 4.79
CA ILE A 225 -20.21 20.49 3.88
C ILE A 225 -20.94 20.65 2.54
N MET A 226 -22.24 20.94 2.58
CA MET A 226 -23.05 21.15 1.37
C MET A 226 -22.62 22.41 0.62
N THR A 227 -22.34 23.52 1.31
CA THR A 227 -21.86 24.76 0.69
C THR A 227 -20.48 24.58 0.06
N LYS A 228 -19.57 23.85 0.70
CA LYS A 228 -18.25 23.52 0.13
C LYS A 228 -18.36 22.59 -1.07
N CYS A 229 -19.31 21.64 -1.07
CA CYS A 229 -19.60 20.80 -2.24
C CYS A 229 -20.19 21.59 -3.41
N GLN A 230 -21.09 22.53 -3.13
CA GLN A 230 -21.69 23.41 -4.14
C GLN A 230 -20.66 24.36 -4.77
N LEU A 231 -19.76 24.94 -3.96
CA LEU A 231 -18.63 25.75 -4.45
C LEU A 231 -17.65 24.93 -5.31
N LEU A 232 -17.38 23.69 -4.93
CA LEU A 232 -16.57 22.75 -5.74
C LEU A 232 -17.25 22.41 -7.06
N HIS A 233 -18.57 22.18 -7.06
CA HIS A 233 -19.33 21.92 -8.28
C HIS A 233 -19.36 23.13 -9.22
N ALA A 234 -19.48 24.34 -8.67
CA ALA A 234 -19.44 25.60 -9.42
C ALA A 234 -18.03 25.92 -9.98
N CYS A 235 -16.96 25.52 -9.28
CA CYS A 235 -15.59 25.63 -9.81
C CYS A 235 -15.33 24.60 -10.92
N LEU A 236 -15.92 23.42 -10.85
CA LEU A 236 -15.80 22.39 -11.88
C LEU A 236 -16.60 22.73 -13.15
N SER A 237 -17.72 23.45 -13.03
CA SER A 237 -18.53 23.89 -14.18
C SER A 237 -17.99 25.12 -14.90
N LYS A 238 -16.96 25.80 -14.37
CA LYS A 238 -16.31 26.97 -14.98
C LYS A 238 -14.88 26.66 -15.45
N SER A 239 -14.70 25.57 -16.20
CA SER A 239 -13.49 25.37 -17.01
C SER A 239 -13.75 25.82 -18.45
N PRO A 240 -12.94 26.72 -19.04
CA PRO A 240 -13.09 27.12 -20.43
C PRO A 240 -12.54 26.00 -21.32
N GLY A 241 -13.44 25.27 -21.98
CA GLY A 241 -13.08 24.14 -22.83
C GLY A 241 -14.28 23.30 -23.26
N GLY A 242 -15.35 23.96 -23.72
CA GLY A 242 -16.43 23.31 -24.44
C GLY A 242 -16.15 23.41 -25.93
N LEU A 243 -15.74 22.31 -26.55
CA LEU A 243 -15.89 22.12 -27.98
C LEU A 243 -17.39 21.96 -28.25
N ASP A 244 -17.90 22.93 -29.01
CA ASP A 244 -19.26 22.99 -29.53
C ASP A 244 -19.49 21.82 -30.49
N HIS A 245 -20.30 20.85 -30.09
CA HIS A 245 -20.85 19.87 -31.01
C HIS A 245 -22.25 20.35 -31.39
N GLY A 246 -22.31 21.19 -32.43
CA GLY A 246 -23.54 21.51 -33.12
C GLY A 246 -24.17 20.25 -33.74
N PRO A 247 -25.50 20.20 -33.88
CA PRO A 247 -26.19 19.05 -34.45
C PRO A 247 -25.90 18.94 -35.95
N PRO A 248 -25.81 17.73 -36.54
CA PRO A 248 -25.67 17.61 -37.98
C PRO A 248 -27.04 17.83 -38.64
N GLU A 249 -27.20 18.96 -39.33
CA GLU A 249 -28.20 19.15 -40.37
C GLU A 249 -27.54 18.95 -41.74
N LEU A 250 -28.06 18.01 -42.55
CA LEU A 250 -28.13 18.04 -44.02
C LEU A 250 -29.07 16.90 -44.44
N CYS A 251 -30.31 17.18 -44.87
CA CYS A 251 -30.74 17.41 -46.27
C CYS A 251 -30.53 16.16 -47.18
N MET A 252 -31.47 15.60 -47.96
CA MET A 252 -32.83 15.94 -48.43
C MET A 252 -33.46 14.70 -49.12
N SER A 253 -34.79 14.73 -49.36
CA SER A 253 -35.58 14.10 -50.47
C SER A 253 -35.57 12.56 -50.57
N ASN A 254 -36.69 11.83 -50.71
CA ASN A 254 -37.97 12.05 -51.41
C ASN A 254 -39.13 11.40 -50.63
#